data_AF-A0A9E2K8H8-F1
#
_entry.id   AF-A0A9E2K8H8-F1
#
_cell.length_a   1.000
_cell.length_b   1.000
_cell.length_c   1.000
_cell.angle_alpha   90.00
_cell.angle_beta   90.00
_cell.angle_gamma   90.00
#
_symmetry.space_group_name_H-M   'P 1'
#
loop_
_entity.id
_entity.type
_entity.pdbx_description
1 polymer ?
#
loop_
_entity_poly.entity_id
_entity_poly.type
_entity_poly.pdbx_seq_one_letter_code
_entity_poly.pdbx_strand_id
1 'polypeptide(L)'
;MAFTPKDAVLFDLYTSLAERLASAARSSVELVAAPIEERRELAKRIGNIESEADELLGKIVRRIDDMFVTPYDRGDLQDLANSLDDAMDAIEEATDVAVLHRVENFPPLATELVEVVRKCAELTASSMPRLKNLKDLDHFYAEVDRLEDEGDRIHRRITAQLYDGSVDAMTILRVTGTIDQFEESLDHMAKVARVIRTISLKES
;
A
#
# COMPACT_ATOMS: atom_id res chain seq x y z
N MET A 1 -19.03 11.39 -20.62
CA MET A 1 -19.88 10.18 -20.84
C MET A 1 -20.64 9.88 -19.54
N ALA A 2 -21.85 9.32 -19.58
CA ALA A 2 -22.55 8.96 -18.34
C ALA A 2 -22.17 7.53 -17.94
N PHE A 3 -21.70 7.33 -16.71
CA PHE A 3 -21.32 6.01 -16.19
C PHE A 3 -22.54 5.08 -16.10
N THR A 4 -22.31 3.82 -16.43
CA THR A 4 -23.29 2.76 -16.31
C THR A 4 -23.29 2.18 -14.88
N PRO A 5 -24.36 1.47 -14.47
CA PRO A 5 -24.35 0.74 -13.20
C PRO A 5 -23.21 -0.28 -13.10
N LYS A 6 -22.71 -0.79 -14.24
CA LYS A 6 -21.59 -1.73 -14.27
C LYS A 6 -20.27 -1.05 -13.87
N ASP A 7 -20.10 0.21 -14.27
CA ASP A 7 -18.91 1.02 -13.95
C ASP A 7 -18.91 1.39 -12.47
N ALA A 8 -20.07 1.72 -11.89
CA ALA A 8 -20.21 2.03 -10.47
C ALA A 8 -19.71 0.86 -9.59
N VAL A 9 -20.09 -0.37 -9.93
CA VAL A 9 -19.62 -1.58 -9.23
C VAL A 9 -18.11 -1.76 -9.34
N LEU A 10 -17.52 -1.48 -10.51
CA LEU A 10 -16.06 -1.56 -10.69
C LEU A 10 -15.34 -0.59 -9.75
N PHE A 11 -15.76 0.67 -9.69
CA PHE A 11 -15.15 1.66 -8.81
C PHE A 11 -15.36 1.38 -7.32
N ASP A 12 -16.50 0.77 -6.95
CA ASP A 12 -16.74 0.32 -5.58
C ASP A 12 -15.76 -0.81 -5.20
N LEU A 13 -15.44 -1.73 -6.13
CA LEU A 13 -14.43 -2.77 -5.91
C LEU A 13 -13.03 -2.19 -5.67
N TYR A 14 -12.59 -1.21 -6.48
CA TYR A 14 -11.31 -0.50 -6.23
C TYR A 14 -11.29 0.16 -4.86
N THR A 15 -12.40 0.80 -4.47
CA THR A 15 -12.53 1.43 -3.16
C THR A 15 -12.38 0.40 -2.05
N SER A 16 -13.08 -0.73 -2.15
CA SER A 16 -12.96 -1.82 -1.18
C SER A 16 -11.54 -2.39 -1.11
N LEU A 17 -10.85 -2.55 -2.24
CA LEU A 17 -9.46 -3.02 -2.27
C LEU A 17 -8.53 -2.04 -1.52
N ALA A 18 -8.64 -0.75 -1.82
CA ALA A 18 -7.86 0.28 -1.12
C ALA A 18 -8.19 0.38 0.38
N GLU A 19 -9.43 0.12 0.79
CA GLU A 19 -9.80 0.02 2.21
C GLU A 19 -9.16 -1.17 2.93
N ARG A 20 -8.95 -2.29 2.22
CA ARG A 20 -8.18 -3.43 2.74
C ARG A 20 -6.72 -3.04 2.92
N LEU A 21 -6.11 -2.39 1.93
CA LEU A 21 -4.75 -1.85 2.03
C LEU A 21 -4.59 -0.96 3.28
N ALA A 22 -5.51 -0.01 3.50
CA ALA A 22 -5.50 0.84 4.69
C ALA A 22 -5.67 0.06 6.00
N SER A 23 -6.40 -1.06 5.99
CA SER A 23 -6.60 -1.92 7.17
C SER A 23 -5.37 -2.77 7.49
N ALA A 24 -4.67 -3.26 6.47
CA ALA A 24 -3.38 -3.93 6.62
C ALA A 24 -2.32 -2.96 7.17
N ALA A 25 -2.25 -1.74 6.63
CA ALA A 25 -1.33 -0.71 7.10
C ALA A 25 -1.58 -0.31 8.58
N ARG A 26 -2.85 -0.19 9.01
CA ARG A 26 -3.20 0.03 10.42
C ARG A 26 -2.72 -1.12 11.32
N SER A 27 -2.94 -2.36 10.89
CA SER A 27 -2.52 -3.54 11.64
C SER A 27 -0.99 -3.67 11.68
N SER A 28 -0.28 -3.14 10.68
CA SER A 28 1.18 -3.10 10.65
C SER A 28 1.77 -2.16 11.70
N VAL A 29 1.11 -1.04 11.98
CA VAL A 29 1.48 -0.16 13.11
C VAL A 29 1.37 -0.92 14.44
N GLU A 30 0.27 -1.66 14.63
CA GLU A 30 0.10 -2.51 15.81
C GLU A 30 1.23 -3.55 15.91
N LEU A 31 1.60 -4.19 14.79
CA LEU A 31 2.63 -5.22 14.73
C LEU A 31 4.02 -4.70 15.11
N VAL A 32 4.43 -3.55 14.60
CA VAL A 32 5.74 -2.96 14.90
C VAL A 32 5.83 -2.52 16.36
N ALA A 33 4.72 -2.08 16.96
CA ALA A 33 4.65 -1.70 18.37
C ALA A 33 4.51 -2.90 19.33
N ALA A 34 4.04 -4.05 18.85
CA ALA A 34 3.74 -5.20 19.67
C ALA A 34 4.99 -5.97 20.14
N PRO A 35 4.91 -6.64 21.31
CA PRO A 35 5.86 -7.66 21.73
C PRO A 35 5.96 -8.80 20.70
N ILE A 36 7.11 -9.46 20.63
CA ILE A 36 7.40 -10.50 19.63
C ILE A 36 6.40 -11.66 19.67
N GLU A 37 5.86 -11.99 20.84
CA GLU A 37 4.90 -13.07 21.07
C GLU A 37 3.54 -12.78 20.40
N GLU A 38 3.17 -11.51 20.27
CA GLU A 38 1.89 -11.06 19.71
C GLU A 38 1.95 -10.87 18.19
N ARG A 39 3.15 -10.64 17.64
CA ARG A 39 3.33 -10.34 16.21
C ARG A 39 2.87 -11.45 15.28
N ARG A 40 2.91 -12.71 15.71
CA ARG A 40 2.43 -13.84 14.89
C ARG A 40 0.92 -13.74 14.63
N GLU A 41 0.13 -13.40 15.64
CA GLU A 41 -1.32 -13.28 15.46
C GLU A 41 -1.68 -12.02 14.64
N LEU A 42 -0.89 -10.94 14.79
CA LEU A 42 -1.03 -9.73 13.96
C LEU A 42 -0.66 -9.99 12.50
N ALA A 43 0.43 -10.70 12.21
CA ALA A 43 0.81 -11.09 10.85
C ALA A 43 -0.27 -11.98 10.22
N LYS A 44 -0.81 -12.95 10.97
CA LYS A 44 -1.93 -13.77 10.51
C LYS A 44 -3.19 -12.94 10.20
N ARG A 45 -3.47 -11.90 11.00
CA ARG A 45 -4.57 -10.97 10.72
C ARG A 45 -4.32 -10.20 9.42
N ILE A 46 -3.09 -9.77 9.17
CA ILE A 46 -2.69 -9.07 7.94
C ILE A 46 -2.81 -10.00 6.74
N GLY A 47 -2.32 -11.25 6.82
CA GLY A 47 -2.50 -12.24 5.76
C GLY A 47 -3.98 -12.53 5.44
N ASN A 48 -4.88 -12.54 6.43
CA ASN A 48 -6.32 -12.64 6.13
C ASN A 48 -6.86 -11.40 5.39
N ILE A 49 -6.33 -10.20 5.68
CA ILE A 49 -6.72 -8.95 4.99
C ILE A 49 -6.18 -8.95 3.56
N GLU A 50 -4.95 -9.42 3.35
CA GLU A 50 -4.37 -9.67 2.03
C GLU A 50 -5.26 -10.62 1.24
N SER A 51 -5.64 -11.78 1.80
CA SER A 51 -6.46 -12.75 1.06
C SER A 51 -7.85 -12.19 0.69
N GLU A 52 -8.41 -11.30 1.51
CA GLU A 52 -9.63 -10.55 1.17
C GLU A 52 -9.40 -9.53 0.03
N ALA A 53 -8.24 -8.87 0.00
CA ALA A 53 -7.81 -7.97 -1.07
C ALA A 53 -7.60 -8.73 -2.38
N ASP A 54 -6.98 -9.89 -2.32
CA ASP A 54 -6.69 -10.78 -3.42
C ASP A 54 -7.98 -11.28 -4.11
N GLU A 55 -9.01 -11.60 -3.31
CA GLU A 55 -10.35 -11.87 -3.82
C GLU A 55 -10.98 -10.66 -4.54
N LEU A 56 -10.74 -9.44 -4.05
CA LEU A 56 -11.25 -8.20 -4.64
C LEU A 56 -10.52 -7.90 -5.96
N LEU A 57 -9.21 -8.08 -6.02
CA LEU A 57 -8.44 -8.00 -7.25
C LEU A 57 -8.99 -8.96 -8.30
N GLY A 58 -9.19 -10.23 -7.93
CA GLY A 58 -9.77 -11.22 -8.83
C GLY A 58 -11.18 -10.86 -9.32
N LYS A 59 -11.96 -10.11 -8.54
CA LYS A 59 -13.26 -9.55 -8.98
C LYS A 59 -13.06 -8.37 -9.95
N ILE A 60 -12.10 -7.48 -9.70
CA ILE A 60 -11.76 -6.34 -10.57
C ILE A 60 -11.30 -6.84 -11.94
N VAL A 61 -10.32 -7.75 -11.99
CA VAL A 61 -9.76 -8.28 -13.24
C VAL A 61 -10.83 -8.95 -14.10
N ARG A 62 -11.59 -9.89 -13.52
CA ARG A 62 -12.72 -10.53 -14.22
C ARG A 62 -13.73 -9.52 -14.73
N ARG A 63 -14.00 -8.48 -13.93
CA ARG A 63 -14.96 -7.45 -14.30
C ARG A 63 -14.50 -6.65 -15.51
N ILE A 64 -13.24 -6.25 -15.54
CA ILE A 64 -12.63 -5.56 -16.67
C ILE A 64 -12.72 -6.45 -17.91
N ASP A 65 -12.34 -7.73 -17.81
CA ASP A 65 -12.38 -8.69 -18.92
C ASP A 65 -13.77 -8.88 -19.52
N ASP A 66 -14.81 -8.93 -18.68
CA ASP A 66 -16.20 -9.10 -19.11
C ASP A 66 -16.83 -7.83 -19.71
N MET A 67 -16.19 -6.66 -19.56
CA MET A 67 -16.72 -5.39 -20.06
C MET A 67 -16.37 -5.20 -21.53
N PHE A 68 -17.38 -5.14 -22.40
CA PHE A 68 -17.17 -4.82 -23.83
C PHE A 68 -16.68 -3.38 -24.04
N VAL A 69 -17.17 -2.45 -23.23
CA VAL A 69 -16.69 -1.06 -23.17
C VAL A 69 -16.36 -0.76 -21.72
N THR A 70 -15.13 -0.30 -21.46
CA THR A 70 -14.65 0.10 -20.13
C THR A 70 -14.80 1.62 -19.93
N PRO A 71 -14.93 2.10 -18.67
CA PRO A 71 -15.09 3.52 -18.39
C PRO A 71 -13.83 4.35 -18.68
N TYR A 72 -12.66 3.71 -18.57
CA TYR A 72 -11.33 4.25 -18.91
C TYR A 72 -10.58 3.22 -19.75
N ASP A 73 -9.37 3.57 -20.21
CA ASP A 73 -8.49 2.64 -20.89
C ASP A 73 -8.29 1.36 -20.07
N ARG A 74 -8.38 0.21 -20.75
CA ARG A 74 -8.33 -1.10 -20.11
C ARG A 74 -6.97 -1.36 -19.44
N GLY A 75 -5.89 -0.93 -20.10
CA GLY A 75 -4.53 -1.08 -19.57
C GLY A 75 -4.37 -0.28 -18.29
N ASP A 76 -4.81 0.98 -18.28
CA ASP A 76 -4.71 1.82 -17.08
C ASP A 76 -5.52 1.26 -15.89
N LEU A 77 -6.69 0.67 -16.14
CA LEU A 77 -7.47 0.00 -15.10
C LEU A 77 -6.73 -1.22 -14.53
N GLN A 78 -6.13 -2.05 -15.39
CA GLN A 78 -5.32 -3.18 -14.95
C GLN A 78 -4.10 -2.72 -14.16
N ASP A 79 -3.38 -1.71 -14.65
CA ASP A 79 -2.22 -1.13 -13.97
C ASP A 79 -2.58 -0.55 -12.61
N LEU A 80 -3.75 0.09 -12.48
CA LEU A 80 -4.25 0.59 -11.20
C LEU A 80 -4.54 -0.55 -10.22
N ALA A 81 -5.13 -1.64 -10.69
CA ALA A 81 -5.45 -2.79 -9.85
C ALA A 81 -4.17 -3.46 -9.35
N ASN A 82 -3.23 -3.72 -10.26
CA ASN A 82 -1.94 -4.32 -9.94
C ASN A 82 -1.13 -3.42 -8.99
N SER A 83 -1.15 -2.09 -9.16
CA SER A 83 -0.39 -1.20 -8.27
C SER A 83 -0.95 -1.15 -6.84
N LEU A 84 -2.26 -1.37 -6.66
CA LEU A 84 -2.86 -1.52 -5.33
C LEU A 84 -2.50 -2.86 -4.69
N ASP A 85 -2.43 -3.90 -5.51
CA ASP A 85 -2.03 -5.25 -5.12
C ASP A 85 -0.56 -5.30 -4.71
N ASP A 86 0.34 -4.80 -5.56
CA ASP A 86 1.77 -4.63 -5.28
C ASP A 86 1.98 -3.96 -3.90
N ALA A 87 1.20 -2.90 -3.60
CA ALA A 87 1.26 -2.21 -2.30
C ALA A 87 0.75 -3.05 -1.12
N MET A 88 -0.27 -3.89 -1.33
CA MET A 88 -0.79 -4.80 -0.31
C MET A 88 0.23 -5.90 -0.02
N ASP A 89 0.77 -6.51 -1.06
CA ASP A 89 1.75 -7.59 -0.98
C ASP A 89 3.01 -7.12 -0.25
N ALA A 90 3.50 -5.92 -0.56
CA ALA A 90 4.65 -5.35 0.14
C ALA A 90 4.40 -5.16 1.65
N ILE A 91 3.18 -4.80 2.05
CA ILE A 91 2.80 -4.72 3.48
C ILE A 91 2.73 -6.11 4.10
N GLU A 92 2.11 -7.08 3.44
CA GLU A 92 2.03 -8.45 3.93
C GLU A 92 3.43 -9.05 4.11
N GLU A 93 4.27 -8.94 3.08
CA GLU A 93 5.65 -9.43 3.09
C GLU A 93 6.49 -8.77 4.18
N ALA A 94 6.35 -7.44 4.39
CA ALA A 94 7.02 -6.76 5.52
C ALA A 94 6.73 -7.45 6.86
N THR A 95 5.46 -7.84 7.06
CA THR A 95 4.97 -8.41 8.31
C THR A 95 5.38 -9.87 8.49
N ASP A 96 5.39 -10.64 7.40
CA ASP A 96 5.90 -12.01 7.38
C ASP A 96 7.40 -12.04 7.63
N VAL A 97 8.15 -11.18 6.95
CA VAL A 97 9.60 -11.02 7.17
C VAL A 97 9.88 -10.66 8.62
N ALA A 98 9.13 -9.73 9.22
CA ALA A 98 9.31 -9.35 10.62
C ALA A 98 9.19 -10.55 11.59
N VAL A 99 8.22 -11.43 11.34
CA VAL A 99 7.96 -12.64 12.15
C VAL A 99 9.00 -13.73 11.86
N LEU A 100 9.28 -14.02 10.59
CA LEU A 100 10.22 -15.05 10.16
C LEU A 100 11.64 -14.75 10.61
N HIS A 101 12.06 -13.49 10.49
CA HIS A 101 13.36 -13.02 10.92
C HIS A 101 13.48 -12.87 12.44
N ARG A 102 12.36 -12.99 13.17
CA ARG A 102 12.30 -12.78 14.63
C ARG A 102 12.94 -11.43 15.01
N VAL A 103 12.48 -10.37 14.36
CA VAL A 103 12.90 -9.02 14.73
C VAL A 103 12.49 -8.81 16.19
N GLU A 104 13.44 -8.62 17.11
CA GLU A 104 13.09 -8.44 18.53
C GLU A 104 12.65 -7.00 18.77
N ASN A 105 13.50 -6.05 18.40
CA ASN A 105 13.27 -4.63 18.58
C ASN A 105 13.42 -3.92 17.24
N PHE A 106 12.39 -3.16 16.86
CA PHE A 106 12.48 -2.22 15.77
C PHE A 106 13.16 -0.93 16.26
N PRO A 107 14.00 -0.28 15.43
CA PRO A 107 14.45 1.08 15.69
C PRO A 107 13.22 2.01 15.83
N PRO A 108 13.25 3.05 16.70
CA PRO A 108 12.12 3.97 16.84
C PRO A 108 11.65 4.59 15.51
N LEU A 109 12.60 4.86 14.61
CA LEU A 109 12.32 5.38 13.27
C LEU A 109 11.51 4.41 12.39
N ALA A 110 11.55 3.09 12.64
CA ALA A 110 10.74 2.14 11.89
C ALA A 110 9.24 2.33 12.21
N THR A 111 8.88 2.66 13.46
CA THR A 111 7.49 3.04 13.79
C THR A 111 7.07 4.30 13.04
N GLU A 112 7.96 5.29 12.91
CA GLU A 112 7.69 6.49 12.10
C GLU A 112 7.43 6.14 10.62
N LEU A 113 8.23 5.23 10.04
CA LEU A 113 8.04 4.76 8.65
C LEU A 113 6.66 4.10 8.46
N VAL A 114 6.28 3.17 9.33
CA VAL A 114 4.99 2.46 9.20
C VAL A 114 3.80 3.41 9.44
N GLU A 115 3.96 4.45 10.25
CA GLU A 115 2.96 5.52 10.35
C GLU A 115 2.80 6.32 9.05
N VAL A 116 3.89 6.55 8.31
CA VAL A 116 3.82 7.17 6.97
C VAL A 116 3.10 6.25 5.99
N VAL A 117 3.43 4.93 5.98
CA VAL A 117 2.70 3.90 5.20
C VAL A 117 1.21 3.96 5.50
N ARG A 118 0.83 3.94 6.78
CA ARG A 118 -0.58 4.01 7.20
C ARG A 118 -1.29 5.26 6.69
N LYS A 119 -0.67 6.43 6.83
CA LYS A 119 -1.24 7.70 6.31
C LYS A 119 -1.42 7.66 4.80
N CYS A 120 -0.43 7.16 4.07
CA CYS A 120 -0.50 7.06 2.61
C CYS A 120 -1.59 6.08 2.16
N ALA A 121 -1.74 4.94 2.84
CA ALA A 121 -2.77 3.95 2.54
C ALA A 121 -4.18 4.49 2.82
N GLU A 122 -4.37 5.19 3.94
CA GLU A 122 -5.65 5.85 4.27
C GLU A 122 -6.01 6.95 3.26
N LEU A 123 -5.02 7.74 2.85
CA LEU A 123 -5.19 8.77 1.84
C LEU A 123 -5.58 8.15 0.49
N THR A 124 -4.90 7.08 0.07
CA THR A 124 -5.22 6.31 -1.14
C THR A 124 -6.64 5.77 -1.09
N ALA A 125 -7.04 5.13 0.01
CA ALA A 125 -8.39 4.62 0.21
C ALA A 125 -9.45 5.72 0.13
N SER A 126 -9.23 6.84 0.83
CA SER A 126 -10.19 7.96 0.85
C SER A 126 -10.32 8.68 -0.50
N SER A 127 -9.33 8.55 -1.38
CA SER A 127 -9.32 9.17 -2.71
C SER A 127 -9.88 8.25 -3.78
N MET A 128 -9.90 6.94 -3.57
CA MET A 128 -10.37 5.95 -4.55
C MET A 128 -11.81 6.16 -5.06
N PRO A 129 -12.79 6.61 -4.25
CA PRO A 129 -14.13 6.93 -4.77
C PRO A 129 -14.15 8.00 -5.86
N ARG A 130 -13.12 8.86 -5.92
CA ARG A 130 -13.00 9.93 -6.92
C ARG A 130 -12.68 9.39 -8.31
N LEU A 131 -12.34 8.11 -8.47
CA LEU A 131 -12.29 7.45 -9.78
C LEU A 131 -13.58 7.62 -10.58
N LYS A 132 -14.73 7.81 -9.92
CA LYS A 132 -16.03 8.03 -10.55
C LYS A 132 -16.14 9.35 -11.32
N ASN A 133 -15.25 10.32 -11.11
CA ASN A 133 -15.34 11.61 -11.80
C ASN A 133 -13.99 12.30 -12.06
N LEU A 134 -12.91 11.79 -11.49
CA LEU A 134 -11.54 12.29 -11.60
C LEU A 134 -11.39 13.76 -11.22
N LYS A 135 -12.22 14.25 -10.29
CA LYS A 135 -12.18 15.64 -9.81
C LYS A 135 -11.50 15.77 -8.46
N ASP A 136 -10.93 16.95 -8.25
CA ASP A 136 -10.36 17.39 -6.97
C ASP A 136 -9.27 16.44 -6.44
N LEU A 137 -8.40 15.93 -7.33
CA LEU A 137 -7.33 14.98 -7.01
C LEU A 137 -5.96 15.65 -6.76
N ASP A 138 -5.84 16.96 -6.97
CA ASP A 138 -4.56 17.68 -6.81
C ASP A 138 -3.96 17.52 -5.41
N HIS A 139 -4.80 17.56 -4.36
CA HIS A 139 -4.36 17.32 -3.00
C HIS A 139 -3.87 15.89 -2.79
N PHE A 140 -4.57 14.89 -3.35
CA PHE A 140 -4.16 13.49 -3.27
C PHE A 140 -2.78 13.29 -3.88
N TYR A 141 -2.58 13.81 -5.09
CA TYR A 141 -1.29 13.77 -5.79
C TYR A 141 -0.16 14.41 -4.99
N ALA A 142 -0.33 15.65 -4.55
CA ALA A 142 0.71 16.36 -3.83
C ALA A 142 1.04 15.71 -2.47
N GLU A 143 0.03 15.17 -1.78
CA GLU A 143 0.22 14.58 -0.46
C GLU A 143 0.82 13.17 -0.53
N VAL A 144 0.51 12.37 -1.56
CA VAL A 144 1.21 11.11 -1.80
C VAL A 144 2.68 11.36 -2.13
N ASP A 145 2.99 12.29 -3.05
CA ASP A 145 4.38 12.66 -3.38
C ASP A 145 5.14 13.12 -2.10
N ARG A 146 4.47 13.89 -1.22
CA ARG A 146 5.04 14.33 0.06
C ARG A 146 5.31 13.18 1.04
N LEU A 147 4.42 12.19 1.10
CA LEU A 147 4.53 11.03 2.00
C LEU A 147 5.57 10.03 1.49
N GLU A 148 5.67 9.80 0.17
CA GLU A 148 6.74 9.03 -0.48
C GLU A 148 8.10 9.63 -0.08
N ASP A 149 8.31 10.94 -0.33
CA ASP A 149 9.52 11.68 0.05
C ASP A 149 9.84 11.63 1.56
N GLU A 150 8.81 11.59 2.42
CA GLU A 150 8.97 11.49 3.88
C GLU A 150 9.43 10.09 4.28
N GLY A 151 8.80 9.05 3.75
CA GLY A 151 9.18 7.66 3.96
C GLY A 151 10.60 7.37 3.50
N ASP A 152 10.94 7.82 2.30
CA ASP A 152 12.29 7.80 1.69
C ASP A 152 13.38 8.34 2.62
N ARG A 153 13.09 9.48 3.28
CA ARG A 153 14.00 10.12 4.21
C ARG A 153 14.13 9.35 5.51
N ILE A 154 13.03 8.79 6.02
CA ILE A 154 13.03 7.98 7.23
C ILE A 154 13.78 6.67 6.98
N HIS A 155 13.52 5.98 5.87
CA HIS A 155 14.20 4.75 5.45
C HIS A 155 15.72 4.95 5.41
N ARG A 156 16.21 5.96 4.66
CA ARG A 156 17.65 6.28 4.60
C ARG A 156 18.27 6.55 5.97
N ARG A 157 17.53 7.16 6.90
CA ARG A 157 17.98 7.40 8.28
C ARG A 157 18.04 6.10 9.08
N ILE A 158 17.08 5.20 8.92
CA ILE A 158 17.13 3.86 9.53
C ILE A 158 18.34 3.11 9.00
N THR A 159 18.56 3.09 7.68
CA THR A 159 19.75 2.45 7.07
C THR A 159 21.04 3.05 7.64
N ALA A 160 21.16 4.37 7.73
CA ALA A 160 22.34 5.00 8.31
C ALA A 160 22.59 4.57 9.78
N GLN A 161 21.53 4.42 10.57
CA GLN A 161 21.62 3.92 11.95
C GLN A 161 22.02 2.45 12.02
N LEU A 162 21.44 1.60 11.17
CA LEU A 162 21.75 0.17 11.15
C LEU A 162 23.22 -0.08 10.77
N TYR A 163 23.81 0.76 9.92
CA TYR A 163 25.16 0.58 9.39
C TYR A 163 26.23 1.49 10.03
N ASP A 164 25.95 2.12 11.17
CA ASP A 164 26.90 3.03 11.84
C ASP A 164 28.06 2.31 12.58
N GLY A 165 28.02 0.97 12.59
CA GLY A 165 29.01 0.11 13.25
C GLY A 165 28.68 -0.27 14.70
N SER A 166 27.56 0.23 15.25
CA SER A 166 27.09 -0.10 16.61
C SER A 166 26.12 -1.28 16.67
N VAL A 167 25.51 -1.65 15.54
CA VAL A 167 24.54 -2.75 15.42
C VAL A 167 25.21 -4.01 14.89
N ASP A 168 24.89 -5.17 15.45
CA ASP A 168 25.42 -6.44 14.95
C ASP A 168 24.83 -6.83 13.59
N ALA A 169 25.61 -7.54 12.77
CA ALA A 169 25.23 -7.89 11.41
C ALA A 169 23.92 -8.70 11.31
N MET A 170 23.60 -9.52 12.31
CA MET A 170 22.36 -10.31 12.30
C MET A 170 21.15 -9.40 12.51
N THR A 171 21.23 -8.46 13.45
CA THR A 171 20.16 -7.46 13.65
C THR A 171 19.95 -6.61 12.40
N ILE A 172 21.03 -6.19 11.72
CA ILE A 172 20.94 -5.46 10.44
C ILE A 172 20.14 -6.27 9.42
N LEU A 173 20.52 -7.54 9.18
CA LEU A 173 19.83 -8.41 8.22
C LEU A 173 18.35 -8.63 8.57
N ARG A 174 18.04 -8.80 9.86
CA ARG A 174 16.66 -9.02 10.32
C ARG A 174 15.77 -7.81 10.06
N VAL A 175 16.25 -6.61 10.40
CA VAL A 175 15.45 -5.38 10.31
C VAL A 175 15.34 -4.87 8.86
N THR A 176 16.44 -4.94 8.10
CA THR A 176 16.50 -4.39 6.72
C THR A 176 15.39 -4.95 5.83
N GLY A 177 15.20 -6.27 5.83
CA GLY A 177 14.15 -6.90 5.00
C GLY A 177 12.73 -6.42 5.31
N THR A 178 12.42 -6.05 6.56
CA THR A 178 11.11 -5.50 6.91
C THR A 178 10.97 -4.04 6.50
N ILE A 179 11.99 -3.21 6.72
CA ILE A 179 11.90 -1.77 6.43
C ILE A 179 11.90 -1.49 4.93
N ASP A 180 12.60 -2.30 4.14
CA ASP A 180 12.65 -2.16 2.69
C ASP A 180 11.25 -2.41 2.11
N GLN A 181 10.55 -3.43 2.60
CA GLN A 181 9.20 -3.76 2.13
C GLN A 181 8.13 -2.75 2.56
N PHE A 182 8.29 -2.12 3.72
CA PHE A 182 7.45 -0.97 4.06
C PHE A 182 7.71 0.25 3.15
N GLU A 183 8.95 0.49 2.73
CA GLU A 183 9.25 1.56 1.79
C GLU A 183 8.75 1.25 0.38
N GLU A 184 8.93 0.02 -0.12
CA GLU A 184 8.38 -0.41 -1.41
C GLU A 184 6.84 -0.25 -1.47
N SER A 185 6.14 -0.47 -0.35
CA SER A 185 4.70 -0.20 -0.29
C SER A 185 4.32 1.27 -0.54
N LEU A 186 5.18 2.23 -0.14
CA LEU A 186 5.00 3.65 -0.43
C LEU A 186 5.19 3.94 -1.92
N ASP A 187 6.22 3.36 -2.53
CA ASP A 187 6.50 3.48 -3.96
C ASP A 187 5.35 2.96 -4.82
N HIS A 188 4.74 1.84 -4.41
CA HIS A 188 3.56 1.29 -5.06
C HIS A 188 2.32 2.18 -4.88
N MET A 189 2.10 2.77 -3.69
CA MET A 189 1.02 3.75 -3.51
C MET A 189 1.25 5.04 -4.32
N ALA A 190 2.50 5.46 -4.50
CA ALA A 190 2.83 6.56 -5.39
C ALA A 190 2.61 6.20 -6.86
N LYS A 191 2.88 4.94 -7.25
CA LYS A 191 2.50 4.41 -8.58
C LYS A 191 0.98 4.45 -8.79
N VAL A 192 0.18 4.09 -7.79
CA VAL A 192 -1.29 4.26 -7.83
C VAL A 192 -1.67 5.71 -8.16
N ALA A 193 -1.09 6.69 -7.45
CA ALA A 193 -1.35 8.10 -7.72
C ALA A 193 -0.95 8.52 -9.15
N ARG A 194 0.20 8.05 -9.64
CA ARG A 194 0.69 8.30 -11.01
C ARG A 194 -0.22 7.69 -12.08
N VAL A 195 -0.76 6.49 -11.86
CA VAL A 195 -1.73 5.85 -12.77
C VAL A 195 -3.03 6.64 -12.80
N ILE A 196 -3.58 7.04 -11.66
CA ILE A 196 -4.80 7.86 -11.60
C ILE A 196 -4.59 9.22 -12.30
N ARG A 197 -3.40 9.83 -12.13
CA ARG A 197 -3.03 11.07 -12.84
C ARG A 197 -3.00 10.87 -14.36
N THR A 198 -2.48 9.74 -14.82
CA THR A 198 -2.43 9.38 -16.24
C THR A 198 -3.84 9.22 -16.81
N ILE A 199 -4.73 8.51 -16.11
CA ILE A 199 -6.14 8.38 -16.49
C ILE A 199 -6.79 9.77 -16.59
N SER A 200 -6.62 10.62 -15.57
CA SER A 200 -7.19 11.97 -15.55
C SER A 200 -6.74 12.83 -16.74
N LEU A 201 -5.48 12.74 -17.15
CA LEU A 201 -4.97 13.46 -18.32
C LEU A 201 -5.54 12.95 -19.65
N LYS A 202 -5.81 11.63 -19.76
CA LYS A 202 -6.44 11.04 -20.96
C LYS A 202 -7.91 11.43 -21.11
N GLU A 203 -8.59 11.66 -19.98
CA GLU A 203 -10.02 12.01 -19.93
C GLU A 203 -10.29 13.53 -19.87
N SER A 204 -9.23 14.35 -19.95
CA SER A 204 -9.30 15.83 -19.93
C SER A 204 -9.66 16.44 -21.28
#